data_AF-A0A1V6D5F4-F1
#
_entry.id   AF-A0A1V6D5F4-F1
#
_cell.length_a   1.000
_cell.length_b   1.000
_cell.length_c   1.000
_cell.angle_alpha   90.00
_cell.angle_beta   90.00
_cell.angle_gamma   90.00
#
_symmetry.space_group_name_H-M   'P 1'
#
loop_
_entity.id
_entity.type
_entity.pdbx_description
1 polymer ?
#
loop_
_entity_poly.entity_id
_entity_poly.type
_entity_poly.pdbx_seq_one_letter_code
_entity_poly.pdbx_strand_id
1 'polypeptide(L)'
;MRIALLGDAHANLPALEAVLEHARGQGATAVWNTGDFVGYGPFPDQTVRLLRSVQAVSVVGNYDLKVLDVPRRRARNKPPKQTLKRLAASWAYNHLSADSRDYLASLPVQQRLEQAGRRVLLCHGSPASADEHLYGDTPDARLEELARSCQADLVVCGHSHQAFVRRAGDVLFVNTGSVGRSDDGDARACYALLDLAPKTMDAAHFRVEYDLQRTVRELRKFRLDAAFVQMVVQGRSLDHVLQSAQPPAGPVSETATLRAARHLAEECNSEAAHSEQVTRLALRLFDELAGLHGLGPRQRLWLHLGGILHDIGWAEGRQGHHKTSQRIILQSPLPGLDERERRIVACVARYHRKTLPKPAHEPYALLDGSDRHSVDVLAGLLRVADGLDCDHLSAVRDLDCEVLPRRIIVRCQARFRVEAERQKALDKGDLFNAVFRRRLVVQWRLSGPAGATEQAT
;
A
#
# COMPACT_ATOMS: atom_id res chain seq x y z
N MET A 1 3.34 8.41 -43.97
CA MET A 1 3.92 7.29 -43.19
C MET A 1 3.26 7.24 -41.84
N ARG A 2 3.25 6.07 -41.21
CA ARG A 2 2.58 5.88 -39.92
C ARG A 2 3.58 5.47 -38.86
N ILE A 3 3.58 6.17 -37.74
CA ILE A 3 4.63 6.09 -36.72
C ILE A 3 4.01 5.81 -35.36
N ALA A 4 4.54 4.82 -34.65
CA ALA A 4 4.19 4.60 -33.25
C ALA A 4 5.00 5.56 -32.37
N LEU A 5 4.32 6.51 -31.74
CA LEU A 5 4.89 7.39 -30.74
C LEU A 5 4.63 6.78 -29.37
N LEU A 6 5.68 6.40 -28.67
CA LEU A 6 5.60 5.77 -27.36
C LEU A 6 6.64 6.37 -26.41
N GLY A 7 6.55 6.00 -25.14
CA GLY A 7 7.37 6.55 -24.07
C GLY A 7 7.05 5.88 -22.77
N ASP A 8 7.90 6.12 -21.77
CA ASP A 8 7.57 5.78 -20.38
C ASP A 8 7.22 4.29 -20.24
N ALA A 9 8.02 3.43 -20.89
CA ALA A 9 7.91 1.97 -20.80
C ALA A 9 8.25 1.46 -19.41
N HIS A 10 9.11 2.17 -18.67
CA HIS A 10 9.43 1.90 -17.26
C HIS A 10 9.70 0.41 -16.98
N ALA A 11 10.42 -0.27 -17.87
CA ALA A 11 10.75 -1.69 -17.78
C ALA A 11 9.54 -2.66 -17.69
N ASN A 12 8.36 -2.25 -18.19
CA ASN A 12 7.16 -3.08 -18.31
C ASN A 12 7.12 -3.76 -19.69
N LEU A 13 7.95 -4.79 -19.86
CA LEU A 13 8.11 -5.50 -21.12
C LEU A 13 6.79 -6.04 -21.72
N PRO A 14 5.87 -6.69 -20.97
CA PRO A 14 4.61 -7.17 -21.53
C PRO A 14 3.75 -6.05 -22.14
N ALA A 15 3.74 -4.87 -21.53
CA ALA A 15 3.04 -3.71 -22.06
C ALA A 15 3.68 -3.19 -23.35
N LEU A 16 5.02 -3.13 -23.38
CA LEU A 16 5.76 -2.73 -24.58
C LEU A 16 5.58 -3.71 -25.74
N GLU A 17 5.63 -5.01 -25.48
CA GLU A 17 5.37 -6.06 -26.48
C GLU A 17 3.97 -5.88 -27.11
N ALA A 18 2.94 -5.69 -26.28
CA ALA A 18 1.57 -5.50 -26.73
C ALA A 18 1.39 -4.20 -27.54
N VAL A 19 2.02 -3.10 -27.14
CA VAL A 19 1.99 -1.83 -27.89
C VAL A 19 2.66 -1.97 -29.25
N LEU A 20 3.84 -2.60 -29.32
CA LEU A 20 4.55 -2.80 -30.59
C LEU A 20 3.78 -3.73 -31.53
N GLU A 21 3.16 -4.78 -31.00
CA GLU A 21 2.29 -5.68 -31.77
C GLU A 21 1.06 -4.94 -32.31
N HIS A 22 0.34 -4.24 -31.44
CA HIS A 22 -0.83 -3.46 -31.82
C HIS A 22 -0.47 -2.39 -32.87
N ALA A 23 0.60 -1.62 -32.66
CA ALA A 23 1.04 -0.59 -33.59
C ALA A 23 1.42 -1.16 -34.97
N ARG A 24 2.09 -2.32 -35.01
CA ARG A 24 2.38 -3.02 -36.26
C ARG A 24 1.09 -3.45 -36.96
N GLY A 25 0.11 -3.97 -36.22
CA GLY A 25 -1.22 -4.32 -36.74
C GLY A 25 -1.97 -3.11 -37.32
N GLN A 26 -1.75 -1.91 -36.76
CA GLN A 26 -2.27 -0.64 -37.28
C GLN A 26 -1.46 -0.08 -38.47
N GLY A 27 -0.42 -0.77 -38.92
CA GLY A 27 0.41 -0.37 -40.06
C GLY A 27 1.53 0.63 -39.73
N ALA A 28 1.95 0.75 -38.47
CA ALA A 28 3.11 1.55 -38.12
C ALA A 28 4.39 0.97 -38.75
N THR A 29 5.16 1.83 -39.43
CA THR A 29 6.41 1.48 -40.11
C THR A 29 7.65 1.97 -39.37
N ALA A 30 7.47 2.76 -38.32
CA ALA A 30 8.53 3.31 -37.49
C ALA A 30 8.07 3.47 -36.04
N VAL A 31 9.03 3.49 -35.11
CA VAL A 31 8.80 3.65 -33.67
C VAL A 31 9.66 4.78 -33.16
N TRP A 32 9.04 5.77 -32.49
CA TRP A 32 9.72 6.86 -31.80
C TRP A 32 9.43 6.77 -30.31
N ASN A 33 10.48 6.85 -29.48
CA ASN A 33 10.43 6.68 -28.04
C ASN A 33 10.89 7.95 -27.30
N THR A 34 10.03 8.49 -26.43
CA THR A 34 10.31 9.71 -25.64
C THR A 34 11.12 9.44 -24.36
N GLY A 35 11.74 8.27 -24.23
CA GLY A 35 12.59 7.91 -23.10
C GLY A 35 11.85 7.20 -21.97
N ASP A 36 12.53 7.06 -20.83
CA ASP A 36 12.09 6.28 -19.67
C ASP A 36 11.86 4.81 -20.04
N PHE A 37 12.89 4.22 -20.62
CA PHE A 37 12.98 2.80 -20.91
C PHE A 37 12.88 1.99 -19.62
N VAL A 38 13.59 2.45 -18.59
CA VAL A 38 13.74 1.76 -17.31
C VAL A 38 13.24 2.60 -16.15
N GLY A 39 13.04 1.96 -14.99
CA GLY A 39 12.61 2.64 -13.79
C GLY A 39 12.00 1.68 -12.79
N TYR A 40 10.71 1.39 -12.96
CA TYR A 40 9.90 0.70 -11.94
C TYR A 40 9.57 -0.76 -12.24
N GLY A 41 9.53 -1.15 -13.50
CA GLY A 41 9.10 -2.46 -13.95
C GLY A 41 10.20 -3.52 -13.89
N PRO A 42 9.83 -4.81 -13.98
CA PRO A 42 10.72 -5.93 -13.69
C PRO A 42 11.58 -6.42 -14.88
N PHE A 43 11.64 -5.70 -16.02
CA PHE A 43 12.34 -6.16 -17.23
C PHE A 43 13.23 -5.10 -17.90
N PRO A 44 14.23 -4.52 -17.21
CA PRO A 44 14.95 -3.33 -17.68
C PRO A 44 15.80 -3.63 -18.91
N ASP A 45 16.60 -4.70 -18.86
CA ASP A 45 17.50 -5.06 -19.95
C ASP A 45 16.76 -5.55 -21.19
N GLN A 46 15.68 -6.33 -20.99
CA GLN A 46 14.83 -6.79 -22.07
C GLN A 46 14.11 -5.62 -22.76
N THR A 47 13.66 -4.63 -21.99
CA THR A 47 13.00 -3.42 -22.54
C THR A 47 13.96 -2.61 -23.42
N VAL A 48 15.20 -2.41 -22.95
CA VAL A 48 16.25 -1.73 -23.74
C VAL A 48 16.55 -2.51 -25.02
N ARG A 49 16.75 -3.83 -24.92
CA ARG A 49 17.03 -4.68 -26.09
C ARG A 49 15.90 -4.71 -27.10
N LEU A 50 14.65 -4.73 -26.64
CA LEU A 50 13.48 -4.74 -27.53
C LEU A 50 13.34 -3.44 -28.32
N LEU A 51 13.48 -2.28 -27.66
CA LEU A 51 13.43 -0.99 -28.35
C LEU A 51 14.59 -0.82 -29.34
N ARG A 52 15.78 -1.36 -29.02
CA ARG A 52 16.91 -1.42 -29.97
C ARG A 52 16.64 -2.35 -31.15
N SER A 53 16.06 -3.52 -30.92
CA SER A 53 15.84 -4.51 -31.99
C SER A 53 14.81 -4.04 -33.02
N VAL A 54 13.84 -3.22 -32.60
CA VAL A 54 12.89 -2.55 -33.52
C VAL A 54 13.40 -1.21 -34.06
N GLN A 55 14.68 -0.88 -33.81
CA GLN A 55 15.35 0.34 -34.28
C GLN A 55 14.59 1.61 -33.91
N ALA A 56 14.05 1.68 -32.68
CA ALA A 56 13.30 2.84 -32.22
C ALA A 56 14.19 4.08 -32.14
N VAL A 57 13.75 5.18 -32.77
CA VAL A 57 14.40 6.49 -32.61
C VAL A 57 14.06 7.00 -31.21
N SER A 58 15.08 7.23 -30.38
CA SER A 58 14.87 7.39 -28.94
C SER A 58 15.66 8.55 -28.36
N VAL A 59 15.07 9.20 -27.36
CA VAL A 59 15.77 10.10 -26.44
C VAL A 59 15.90 9.46 -25.06
N VAL A 60 16.82 9.95 -24.24
CA VAL A 60 16.96 9.50 -22.84
C VAL A 60 15.91 10.16 -21.95
N GLY A 61 15.30 9.38 -21.07
CA GLY A 61 14.37 9.89 -20.06
C GLY A 61 15.04 10.17 -18.73
N ASN A 62 14.32 10.84 -17.82
CA ASN A 62 14.91 11.22 -16.54
C ASN A 62 15.08 10.03 -15.58
N TYR A 63 14.29 8.96 -15.71
CA TYR A 63 14.51 7.72 -14.95
C TYR A 63 15.66 6.91 -15.49
N ASP A 64 15.89 6.92 -16.80
CA ASP A 64 17.08 6.31 -17.40
C ASP A 64 18.36 6.94 -16.80
N LEU A 65 18.42 8.28 -16.76
CA LEU A 65 19.52 9.02 -16.14
C LEU A 65 19.65 8.71 -14.64
N LYS A 66 18.54 8.64 -13.89
CA LYS A 66 18.55 8.29 -12.45
C LYS A 66 19.07 6.87 -12.21
N VAL A 67 18.79 5.93 -13.10
CA VAL A 67 19.29 4.55 -13.03
C VAL A 67 20.79 4.52 -13.31
N LEU A 68 21.26 5.22 -14.36
CA LEU A 68 22.69 5.28 -14.69
C LEU A 68 23.53 5.98 -13.60
N ASP A 69 22.95 6.90 -12.82
CA ASP A 69 23.63 7.60 -11.73
C ASP A 69 23.75 6.78 -10.41
N VAL A 70 23.19 5.56 -10.35
CA VAL A 70 23.22 4.70 -9.15
C VAL A 70 24.62 4.48 -8.57
N PRO A 71 25.68 4.15 -9.36
CA PRO A 71 27.03 3.95 -8.83
C PRO A 71 27.60 5.20 -8.14
N ARG A 72 27.42 6.37 -8.76
CA ARG A 72 27.89 7.65 -8.20
C ARG A 72 27.17 7.99 -6.89
N ARG A 73 25.87 7.68 -6.79
CA ARG A 73 25.09 7.88 -5.56
C ARG A 73 25.50 6.93 -4.43
N ARG A 74 25.83 5.67 -4.75
CA ARG A 74 26.34 4.69 -3.77
C ARG A 74 27.69 5.10 -3.18
N ALA A 75 28.54 5.78 -3.97
CA ALA A 75 29.85 6.25 -3.54
C ALA A 75 29.83 7.47 -2.59
N ARG A 76 28.66 8.06 -2.28
CA ARG A 76 28.55 9.22 -1.38
C ARG A 76 28.57 8.80 0.10
N ASN A 77 29.36 9.50 0.92
CA ASN A 77 29.61 9.22 2.36
C ASN A 77 28.42 9.41 3.33
N LYS A 78 27.21 9.69 2.84
CA LYS A 78 25.99 9.71 3.67
C LYS A 78 24.97 8.78 3.04
N PRO A 79 24.59 7.66 3.68
CA PRO A 79 23.52 6.81 3.16
C PRO A 79 22.22 7.61 3.25
N PRO A 80 21.63 8.02 2.12
CA PRO A 80 20.44 8.81 2.17
C PRO A 80 19.25 7.87 2.43
N LYS A 81 18.17 8.35 3.09
CA LYS A 81 16.96 7.52 3.41
C LYS A 81 16.60 6.59 2.24
N GLN A 82 16.51 5.28 2.49
CA GLN A 82 16.19 4.31 1.45
C GLN A 82 14.70 4.45 1.08
N THR A 83 14.41 5.09 -0.04
CA THR A 83 13.05 5.24 -0.57
C THR A 83 12.76 4.15 -1.59
N LEU A 84 11.48 3.84 -1.83
CA LEU A 84 11.08 2.88 -2.86
C LEU A 84 11.57 3.27 -4.26
N LYS A 85 11.54 4.56 -4.61
CA LYS A 85 12.11 5.06 -5.88
C LYS A 85 13.60 4.74 -6.04
N ARG A 86 14.39 4.78 -4.94
CA ARG A 86 15.82 4.41 -4.97
C ARG A 86 16.03 2.91 -5.07
N LEU A 87 15.16 2.12 -4.45
CA LEU A 87 15.16 0.67 -4.57
C LEU A 87 14.90 0.26 -6.02
N ALA A 88 13.87 0.85 -6.66
CA ALA A 88 13.57 0.64 -8.07
C ALA A 88 14.75 1.00 -8.98
N ALA A 89 15.34 2.19 -8.81
CA ALA A 89 16.49 2.59 -9.61
C ALA A 89 17.71 1.67 -9.42
N SER A 90 18.00 1.28 -8.17
CA SER A 90 19.09 0.35 -7.86
C SER A 90 18.87 -1.03 -8.45
N TRP A 91 17.62 -1.51 -8.38
CA TRP A 91 17.22 -2.78 -8.95
C TRP A 91 17.38 -2.75 -10.47
N ALA A 92 16.88 -1.72 -11.15
CA ALA A 92 17.01 -1.56 -12.60
C ALA A 92 18.49 -1.53 -13.03
N TYR A 93 19.33 -0.77 -12.33
CA TYR A 93 20.77 -0.69 -12.62
C TYR A 93 21.45 -2.07 -12.54
N ASN A 94 21.16 -2.82 -11.46
CA ASN A 94 21.76 -4.12 -11.22
C ASN A 94 21.31 -5.19 -12.22
N HIS A 95 20.14 -5.01 -12.86
CA HIS A 95 19.59 -5.94 -13.84
C HIS A 95 19.81 -5.50 -15.29
N LEU A 96 20.52 -4.40 -15.53
CA LEU A 96 20.98 -4.00 -16.86
C LEU A 96 22.33 -4.66 -17.19
N SER A 97 22.49 -5.09 -18.44
CA SER A 97 23.80 -5.45 -19.00
C SER A 97 24.66 -4.19 -19.22
N ALA A 98 25.97 -4.37 -19.38
CA ALA A 98 26.88 -3.27 -19.68
C ALA A 98 26.51 -2.58 -21.00
N ASP A 99 26.27 -3.36 -22.06
CA ASP A 99 25.84 -2.86 -23.36
C ASP A 99 24.52 -2.07 -23.30
N SER A 100 23.51 -2.52 -22.52
CA SER A 100 22.29 -1.73 -22.32
C SER A 100 22.54 -0.42 -21.58
N ARG A 101 23.46 -0.39 -20.60
CA ARG A 101 23.84 0.86 -19.92
C ARG A 101 24.56 1.82 -20.86
N ASP A 102 25.48 1.32 -21.66
CA ASP A 102 26.25 2.11 -22.62
C ASP A 102 25.32 2.68 -23.71
N TYR A 103 24.35 1.89 -24.17
CA TYR A 103 23.32 2.37 -25.07
C TYR A 103 22.51 3.51 -24.45
N LEU A 104 21.94 3.31 -23.25
CA LEU A 104 21.17 4.36 -22.57
C LEU A 104 21.99 5.64 -22.33
N ALA A 105 23.29 5.51 -22.03
CA ALA A 105 24.20 6.63 -21.83
C ALA A 105 24.55 7.39 -23.12
N SER A 106 24.39 6.76 -24.29
CA SER A 106 24.64 7.37 -25.60
C SER A 106 23.44 8.08 -26.20
N LEU A 107 22.24 7.87 -25.64
CA LEU A 107 21.02 8.51 -26.11
C LEU A 107 21.03 10.03 -25.85
N PRO A 108 20.58 10.85 -26.83
CA PRO A 108 20.49 12.29 -26.64
C PRO A 108 19.31 12.67 -25.74
N VAL A 109 19.41 13.84 -25.09
CA VAL A 109 18.30 14.40 -24.26
C VAL A 109 17.13 14.88 -25.13
N GLN A 110 17.44 15.36 -26.33
CA GLN A 110 16.46 15.76 -27.34
C GLN A 110 16.98 15.35 -28.71
N GLN A 111 16.07 15.06 -29.64
CA GLN A 111 16.43 14.73 -31.00
C GLN A 111 15.58 15.55 -31.98
N ARG A 112 16.24 16.18 -32.94
CA ARG A 112 15.60 16.91 -34.03
C ARG A 112 15.65 16.06 -35.29
N LEU A 113 14.51 15.89 -35.93
CA LEU A 113 14.35 15.09 -37.13
C LEU A 113 13.67 15.92 -38.21
N GLU A 114 13.93 15.58 -39.47
CA GLU A 114 13.11 16.01 -40.59
C GLU A 114 12.46 14.79 -41.20
N GLN A 115 11.11 14.75 -41.17
CA GLN A 115 10.36 13.60 -41.67
C GLN A 115 9.16 14.07 -42.48
N ALA A 116 9.04 13.55 -43.70
CA ALA A 116 7.99 13.95 -44.65
C ALA A 116 7.88 15.47 -44.87
N GLY A 117 9.01 16.19 -44.83
CA GLY A 117 9.07 17.64 -45.00
C GLY A 117 8.64 18.45 -43.75
N ARG A 118 8.57 17.82 -42.58
CA ARG A 118 8.24 18.45 -41.29
C ARG A 118 9.41 18.36 -40.33
N ARG A 119 9.64 19.44 -39.57
CA ARG A 119 10.60 19.49 -38.48
C ARG A 119 9.97 18.90 -37.23
N VAL A 120 10.58 17.88 -36.67
CA VAL A 120 10.11 17.19 -35.47
C VAL A 120 11.11 17.38 -34.35
N LEU A 121 10.62 17.69 -33.16
CA LEU A 121 11.37 17.67 -31.92
C LEU A 121 10.86 16.53 -31.03
N LEU A 122 11.72 15.54 -30.81
CA LEU A 122 11.50 14.47 -29.84
C LEU A 122 12.22 14.85 -28.54
N CYS A 123 11.51 14.84 -27.42
CA CYS A 123 12.05 15.16 -26.10
C CYS A 123 11.31 14.35 -25.02
N HIS A 124 11.88 14.24 -23.82
CA HIS A 124 11.20 13.57 -22.70
C HIS A 124 10.19 14.48 -22.02
N GLY A 125 10.65 15.61 -21.47
CA GLY A 125 9.81 16.66 -20.87
C GLY A 125 9.27 17.64 -21.91
N SER A 126 9.62 18.92 -21.79
CA SER A 126 9.27 19.97 -22.76
C SER A 126 10.45 20.32 -23.69
N PRO A 127 10.21 21.11 -24.76
CA PRO A 127 11.28 21.71 -25.56
C PRO A 127 12.28 22.54 -24.74
N ALA A 128 11.85 23.13 -23.62
CA ALA A 128 12.66 24.02 -22.78
C ALA A 128 13.37 23.28 -21.63
N SER A 129 12.82 22.16 -21.14
CA SER A 129 13.36 21.44 -19.99
C SER A 129 12.96 19.97 -19.97
N ALA A 130 13.92 19.09 -19.68
CA ALA A 130 13.68 17.64 -19.57
C ALA A 130 12.82 17.25 -18.34
N ASP A 131 12.66 18.13 -17.36
CA ASP A 131 11.88 17.89 -16.13
C ASP A 131 10.54 18.68 -16.09
N GLU A 132 10.24 19.46 -17.13
CA GLU A 132 8.95 20.16 -17.22
C GLU A 132 7.85 19.19 -17.66
N HIS A 133 6.76 19.14 -16.89
CA HIS A 133 5.59 18.34 -17.22
C HIS A 133 4.64 19.14 -18.11
N LEU A 134 4.25 18.56 -19.24
CA LEU A 134 3.16 19.06 -20.08
C LEU A 134 1.94 18.15 -19.91
N TYR A 135 0.77 18.75 -19.80
CA TYR A 135 -0.52 18.11 -19.57
C TYR A 135 -1.56 18.62 -20.57
N GLY A 136 -2.71 17.96 -20.65
CA GLY A 136 -3.83 18.43 -21.49
C GLY A 136 -4.34 19.82 -21.07
N ASP A 137 -4.24 20.15 -19.79
CA ASP A 137 -4.63 21.43 -19.19
C ASP A 137 -3.46 22.44 -19.06
N THR A 138 -2.29 22.17 -19.66
CA THR A 138 -1.21 23.16 -19.72
C THR A 138 -1.74 24.48 -20.32
N PRO A 139 -1.49 25.64 -19.68
CA PRO A 139 -1.99 26.91 -20.17
C PRO A 139 -1.54 27.19 -21.61
N ASP A 140 -2.46 27.66 -22.45
CA ASP A 140 -2.23 27.93 -23.87
C ASP A 140 -1.03 28.87 -24.09
N ALA A 141 -0.93 29.92 -23.27
CA ALA A 141 0.18 30.87 -23.30
C ALA A 141 1.56 30.18 -23.14
N ARG A 142 1.65 29.12 -22.32
CA ARG A 142 2.89 28.35 -22.14
C ARG A 142 3.19 27.50 -23.36
N LEU A 143 2.18 26.84 -23.95
CA LEU A 143 2.37 26.08 -25.19
C LEU A 143 2.75 26.99 -26.37
N GLU A 144 2.18 28.20 -26.45
CA GLU A 144 2.54 29.21 -27.47
C GLU A 144 3.97 29.76 -27.30
N GLU A 145 4.43 29.93 -26.06
CA GLU A 145 5.83 30.29 -25.77
C GLU A 145 6.79 29.19 -26.25
N LEU A 146 6.48 27.94 -25.93
CA LEU A 146 7.25 26.78 -26.38
C LEU A 146 7.21 26.64 -27.91
N ALA A 147 6.05 26.83 -28.54
CA ALA A 147 5.88 26.77 -29.98
C ALA A 147 6.78 27.79 -30.70
N ARG A 148 6.82 29.04 -30.22
CA ARG A 148 7.65 30.10 -30.81
C ARG A 148 9.14 29.85 -30.69
N SER A 149 9.59 29.16 -29.64
CA SER A 149 11.03 28.94 -29.37
C SER A 149 11.55 27.58 -29.87
N CYS A 150 10.68 26.58 -30.07
CA CYS A 150 11.11 25.21 -30.36
C CYS A 150 11.66 24.98 -31.78
N GLN A 151 11.32 25.84 -32.75
CA GLN A 151 11.69 25.70 -34.18
C GLN A 151 11.30 24.33 -34.78
N ALA A 152 10.13 23.80 -34.41
CA ALA A 152 9.60 22.53 -34.90
C ALA A 152 8.14 22.69 -35.32
N ASP A 153 7.66 21.82 -36.19
CA ASP A 153 6.25 21.74 -36.60
C ASP A 153 5.51 20.69 -35.74
N LEU A 154 6.24 19.70 -35.23
CA LEU A 154 5.77 18.65 -34.32
C LEU A 154 6.68 18.56 -33.10
N VAL A 155 6.09 18.53 -31.91
CA VAL A 155 6.76 18.21 -30.65
C VAL A 155 6.16 16.93 -30.10
N VAL A 156 7.00 15.91 -29.87
CA VAL A 156 6.62 14.66 -29.23
C VAL A 156 7.30 14.57 -27.87
N CYS A 157 6.51 14.36 -26.82
CA CYS A 157 6.93 14.34 -25.41
C CYS A 157 6.31 13.18 -24.62
N GLY A 158 6.83 12.93 -23.42
CA GLY A 158 6.31 11.96 -22.45
C GLY A 158 6.30 12.57 -21.05
N HIS A 159 6.94 11.91 -20.08
CA HIS A 159 7.30 12.45 -18.75
C HIS A 159 6.15 12.72 -17.77
N SER A 160 5.00 13.22 -18.24
CA SER A 160 3.79 13.42 -17.41
C SER A 160 2.89 12.20 -17.37
N HIS A 161 3.11 11.23 -18.27
CA HIS A 161 2.34 9.99 -18.39
C HIS A 161 0.88 10.19 -18.78
N GLN A 162 0.49 11.41 -19.19
CA GLN A 162 -0.87 11.76 -19.55
C GLN A 162 -0.95 12.13 -21.03
N ALA A 163 -1.66 11.30 -21.78
CA ALA A 163 -1.87 11.46 -23.20
C ALA A 163 -2.62 12.76 -23.53
N PHE A 164 -2.08 13.54 -24.47
CA PHE A 164 -2.81 14.65 -25.09
C PHE A 164 -2.30 14.93 -26.50
N VAL A 165 -3.17 15.54 -27.31
CA VAL A 165 -2.83 16.15 -28.60
C VAL A 165 -3.36 17.57 -28.59
N ARG A 166 -2.48 18.56 -28.77
CA ARG A 166 -2.86 19.98 -28.77
C ARG A 166 -2.08 20.77 -29.79
N ARG A 167 -2.73 21.73 -30.44
CA ARG A 167 -2.05 22.72 -31.31
C ARG A 167 -1.83 24.02 -30.55
N ALA A 168 -0.68 24.64 -30.75
CA ALA A 168 -0.39 26.01 -30.35
C ALA A 168 0.33 26.70 -31.52
N GLY A 169 -0.35 27.67 -32.15
CA GLY A 169 0.05 28.17 -33.46
C GLY A 169 0.13 27.04 -34.50
N ASP A 170 1.24 27.00 -35.25
CA ASP A 170 1.47 25.99 -36.28
C ASP A 170 2.02 24.66 -35.74
N VAL A 171 2.37 24.60 -34.45
CA VAL A 171 3.03 23.45 -33.83
C VAL A 171 2.00 22.50 -33.22
N LEU A 172 2.13 21.21 -33.53
CA LEU A 172 1.39 20.14 -32.87
C LEU A 172 2.22 19.57 -31.72
N PHE A 173 1.65 19.53 -30.53
CA PHE A 173 2.21 18.87 -29.36
C PHE A 173 1.48 17.55 -29.14
N VAL A 174 2.25 16.47 -29.04
CA VAL A 174 1.76 15.13 -28.72
C VAL A 174 2.50 14.63 -27.50
N ASN A 175 1.78 14.38 -26.41
CA ASN A 175 2.29 13.57 -25.33
C ASN A 175 1.86 12.13 -25.54
N THR A 176 2.79 11.18 -25.54
CA THR A 176 2.51 9.77 -25.89
C THR A 176 1.66 9.04 -24.84
N GLY A 177 1.53 9.60 -23.63
CA GLY A 177 0.98 8.90 -22.48
C GLY A 177 2.08 8.06 -21.81
N SER A 178 1.76 6.85 -21.39
CA SER A 178 2.76 5.92 -20.86
C SER A 178 2.46 4.48 -21.27
N VAL A 179 3.49 3.81 -21.78
CA VAL A 179 3.40 2.39 -22.11
C VAL A 179 3.32 1.54 -20.84
N GLY A 180 4.16 1.83 -19.85
CA GLY A 180 4.40 0.91 -18.74
C GLY A 180 4.00 1.40 -17.35
N ARG A 181 3.70 2.69 -17.19
CA ARG A 181 3.38 3.32 -15.90
C ARG A 181 2.33 4.43 -16.07
N SER A 182 1.10 4.12 -16.48
CA SER A 182 0.03 5.13 -16.54
C SER A 182 -0.15 5.89 -15.21
N ASP A 183 -0.63 7.14 -15.27
CA ASP A 183 -0.92 7.97 -14.08
C ASP A 183 -2.35 8.55 -14.06
N ASP A 184 -3.17 8.14 -15.02
CA ASP A 184 -4.55 8.60 -15.23
C ASP A 184 -5.61 7.67 -14.61
N GLY A 185 -5.21 6.52 -14.06
CA GLY A 185 -6.09 5.52 -13.48
C GLY A 185 -6.52 4.41 -14.44
N ASP A 186 -6.03 4.41 -15.69
CA ASP A 186 -6.23 3.30 -16.63
C ASP A 186 -4.96 2.46 -16.73
N ALA A 187 -5.04 1.19 -16.28
CA ALA A 187 -3.90 0.27 -16.25
C ALA A 187 -3.48 -0.23 -17.64
N ARG A 188 -4.27 0.01 -18.70
CA ARG A 188 -3.88 -0.35 -20.07
C ARG A 188 -2.73 0.52 -20.55
N ALA A 189 -1.86 -0.07 -21.37
CA ALA A 189 -0.75 0.64 -21.98
C ALA A 189 -1.27 1.74 -22.92
N CYS A 190 -0.64 2.92 -22.90
CA CYS A 190 -0.99 4.04 -23.76
C CYS A 190 0.16 4.38 -24.71
N TYR A 191 -0.17 4.62 -25.97
CA TYR A 191 0.74 5.16 -26.97
C TYR A 191 -0.08 5.98 -27.99
N ALA A 192 0.60 6.71 -28.88
CA ALA A 192 -0.05 7.41 -29.99
C ALA A 192 0.41 6.88 -31.35
N LEU A 193 -0.51 6.88 -32.31
CA LEU A 193 -0.21 6.61 -33.70
C LEU A 193 -0.26 7.93 -34.48
N LEU A 194 0.84 8.25 -35.15
CA LEU A 194 0.98 9.47 -35.93
C LEU A 194 0.94 9.14 -37.42
N ASP A 195 -0.02 9.73 -38.12
CA ASP A 195 -0.04 9.79 -39.57
C ASP A 195 0.66 11.08 -40.04
N LEU A 196 1.86 10.90 -40.60
CA LEU A 196 2.73 12.00 -41.02
C LEU A 196 2.94 11.99 -42.54
N ALA A 197 2.56 13.09 -43.18
CA ALA A 197 2.76 13.37 -44.60
C ALA A 197 3.04 14.87 -44.80
N PRO A 198 3.48 15.32 -45.99
CA PRO A 198 3.79 16.75 -46.23
C PRO A 198 2.66 17.71 -45.85
N LYS A 199 1.40 17.29 -46.00
CA LYS A 199 0.20 18.10 -45.69
C LYS A 199 -0.63 17.57 -44.51
N THR A 200 -0.20 16.50 -43.85
CA THR A 200 -1.01 15.80 -42.83
C THR A 200 -0.15 15.48 -41.61
N MET A 201 -0.67 15.80 -40.43
CA MET A 201 -0.02 15.53 -39.16
C MET A 201 -1.10 15.32 -38.11
N ASP A 202 -1.61 14.09 -38.07
CA ASP A 202 -2.71 13.69 -37.20
C ASP A 202 -2.24 12.59 -36.27
N ALA A 203 -2.53 12.73 -34.98
CA ALA A 203 -2.14 11.78 -33.96
C ALA A 203 -3.37 11.32 -33.17
N ALA A 204 -3.45 10.03 -32.90
CA ALA A 204 -4.51 9.44 -32.07
C ALA A 204 -3.92 8.48 -31.04
N HIS A 205 -4.40 8.55 -29.81
CA HIS A 205 -4.00 7.66 -28.73
C HIS A 205 -4.77 6.34 -28.76
N PHE A 206 -4.09 5.28 -28.35
CA PHE A 206 -4.66 3.96 -28.18
C PHE A 206 -4.40 3.44 -26.77
N ARG A 207 -5.38 2.70 -26.23
CA ARG A 207 -5.25 1.91 -25.01
C ARG A 207 -5.17 0.44 -25.38
N VAL A 208 -4.12 -0.22 -24.91
CA VAL A 208 -3.82 -1.60 -25.28
C VAL A 208 -3.77 -2.46 -24.01
N GLU A 209 -4.59 -3.51 -23.98
CA GLU A 209 -4.50 -4.54 -22.94
C GLU A 209 -3.21 -5.35 -23.13
N TYR A 210 -2.62 -5.77 -22.02
CA TYR A 210 -1.41 -6.60 -22.01
C TYR A 210 -1.50 -7.61 -20.87
N ASP A 211 -0.58 -8.58 -20.84
CA ASP A 211 -0.49 -9.56 -19.73
C ASP A 211 0.00 -8.89 -18.44
N LEU A 212 -0.92 -8.18 -17.77
CA LEU A 212 -0.73 -7.53 -16.49
C LEU A 212 -0.25 -8.52 -15.43
N GLN A 213 -0.75 -9.76 -15.49
CA GLN A 213 -0.41 -10.79 -14.53
C GLN A 213 1.05 -11.23 -14.66
N ARG A 214 1.64 -11.24 -15.87
CA ARG A 214 3.09 -11.46 -16.05
C ARG A 214 3.92 -10.38 -15.38
N THR A 215 3.55 -9.11 -15.54
CA THR A 215 4.24 -8.00 -14.86
C THR A 215 4.11 -8.12 -13.34
N VAL A 216 2.91 -8.40 -12.83
CA VAL A 216 2.66 -8.57 -11.38
C VAL A 216 3.42 -9.76 -10.79
N ARG A 217 3.44 -10.92 -11.48
CA ARG A 217 4.16 -12.13 -11.03
C ARG A 217 5.66 -11.83 -10.88
N GLU A 218 6.27 -11.17 -11.86
CA GLU A 218 7.69 -10.84 -11.77
C GLU A 218 7.97 -9.79 -10.68
N LEU A 219 7.16 -8.72 -10.58
CA LEU A 219 7.31 -7.74 -9.49
C LEU A 219 7.26 -8.39 -8.09
N ARG A 220 6.37 -9.37 -7.89
CA ARG A 220 6.25 -10.11 -6.61
C ARG A 220 7.49 -10.97 -6.30
N LYS A 221 8.12 -11.58 -7.31
CA LYS A 221 9.32 -12.42 -7.11
C LYS A 221 10.49 -11.65 -6.49
N PHE A 222 10.59 -10.36 -6.77
CA PHE A 222 11.67 -9.52 -6.26
C PHE A 222 11.50 -9.10 -4.80
N ARG A 223 10.44 -9.56 -4.11
CA ARG A 223 10.07 -9.15 -2.73
C ARG A 223 10.04 -7.62 -2.56
N LEU A 224 9.75 -6.92 -3.65
CA LEU A 224 9.58 -5.48 -3.65
C LEU A 224 8.24 -5.14 -3.00
N ASP A 225 8.17 -3.94 -2.41
CA ASP A 225 6.99 -3.43 -1.72
C ASP A 225 5.72 -3.57 -2.59
N ALA A 226 4.59 -3.94 -1.95
CA ALA A 226 3.31 -4.09 -2.63
C ALA A 226 2.89 -2.85 -3.41
N ALA A 227 3.40 -1.67 -3.04
CA ALA A 227 3.18 -0.42 -3.75
C ALA A 227 3.57 -0.47 -5.24
N PHE A 228 4.60 -1.21 -5.65
CA PHE A 228 4.94 -1.33 -7.09
C PHE A 228 3.91 -2.15 -7.87
N VAL A 229 3.34 -3.18 -7.23
CA VAL A 229 2.25 -3.96 -7.82
C VAL A 229 1.01 -3.08 -7.96
N GLN A 230 0.66 -2.35 -6.90
CA GLN A 230 -0.49 -1.45 -6.91
C GLN A 230 -0.35 -0.32 -7.94
N MET A 231 0.86 0.22 -8.13
CA MET A 231 1.15 1.24 -9.16
C MET A 231 0.73 0.76 -10.55
N VAL A 232 1.12 -0.47 -10.90
CA VAL A 232 0.83 -1.06 -12.20
C VAL A 232 -0.63 -1.48 -12.32
N VAL A 233 -1.23 -2.04 -11.26
CA VAL A 233 -2.64 -2.49 -11.26
C VAL A 233 -3.62 -1.31 -11.31
N GLN A 234 -3.31 -0.21 -10.63
CA GLN A 234 -4.19 0.96 -10.55
C GLN A 234 -3.99 1.94 -11.71
N GLY A 235 -2.90 1.83 -12.49
CA GLY A 235 -2.54 2.84 -13.48
C GLY A 235 -2.29 4.21 -12.85
N ARG A 236 -1.62 4.23 -11.68
CA ARG A 236 -1.34 5.43 -10.88
C ARG A 236 0.13 5.50 -10.51
N SER A 237 0.66 6.70 -10.28
CA SER A 237 2.04 6.88 -9.83
C SER A 237 2.33 6.22 -8.49
N LEU A 238 3.61 5.89 -8.26
CA LEU A 238 4.05 5.36 -6.98
C LEU A 238 3.75 6.34 -5.84
N ASP A 239 3.86 7.65 -6.06
CA ASP A 239 3.52 8.64 -5.02
C ASP A 239 2.02 8.63 -4.73
N HIS A 240 1.17 8.54 -5.75
CA HIS A 240 -0.28 8.38 -5.55
C HIS A 240 -0.61 7.10 -4.78
N VAL A 241 0.02 5.98 -5.15
CA VAL A 241 -0.16 4.71 -4.44
C VAL A 241 0.31 4.82 -3.00
N LEU A 242 1.44 5.48 -2.74
CA LEU A 242 1.92 5.66 -1.37
C LEU A 242 1.06 6.63 -0.57
N GLN A 243 0.48 7.66 -1.20
CA GLN A 243 -0.46 8.59 -0.57
C GLN A 243 -1.85 7.99 -0.35
N SER A 244 -2.28 7.06 -1.20
CA SER A 244 -3.55 6.33 -1.06
C SER A 244 -3.43 5.08 -0.19
N ALA A 245 -2.24 4.49 -0.10
CA ALA A 245 -1.89 3.44 0.87
C ALA A 245 -1.58 4.04 2.25
N GLN A 246 -1.14 5.30 2.30
CA GLN A 246 -1.31 6.12 3.49
C GLN A 246 -2.81 6.31 3.69
N PRO A 247 -3.35 6.06 4.89
CA PRO A 247 -4.76 6.30 5.12
C PRO A 247 -5.05 7.76 4.75
N PRO A 248 -6.19 8.05 4.10
CA PRO A 248 -6.55 9.41 3.76
C PRO A 248 -6.40 10.29 5.01
N ALA A 249 -5.91 11.51 4.82
CA ALA A 249 -6.04 12.58 5.80
C ALA A 249 -7.53 12.97 5.90
N GLY A 250 -8.34 12.08 6.47
CA GLY A 250 -9.79 12.11 6.58
C GLY A 250 -10.26 10.79 7.22
N PRO A 251 -11.33 10.76 8.03
CA PRO A 251 -11.64 9.60 8.83
C PRO A 251 -12.08 8.43 7.94
N VAL A 252 -11.20 7.44 7.76
CA VAL A 252 -11.64 6.08 7.40
C VAL A 252 -12.63 5.68 8.49
N SER A 253 -13.89 5.41 8.11
CA SER A 253 -14.91 5.01 9.06
C SER A 253 -14.44 3.78 9.83
N GLU A 254 -14.56 3.78 11.16
CA GLU A 254 -14.24 2.64 12.03
C GLU A 254 -14.88 1.34 11.50
N THR A 255 -16.04 1.47 10.84
CA THR A 255 -16.76 0.36 10.18
C THR A 255 -15.93 -0.33 9.10
N ALA A 256 -15.18 0.42 8.29
CA ALA A 256 -14.34 -0.14 7.22
C ALA A 256 -13.11 -0.87 7.79
N THR A 257 -12.48 -0.31 8.82
CA THR A 257 -11.36 -0.94 9.53
C THR A 257 -11.79 -2.26 10.18
N LEU A 258 -12.94 -2.28 10.86
CA LEU A 258 -13.50 -3.48 11.47
C LEU A 258 -13.86 -4.56 10.43
N ARG A 259 -14.42 -4.17 9.28
CA ARG A 259 -14.70 -5.10 8.18
C ARG A 259 -13.43 -5.76 7.67
N ALA A 260 -12.36 -4.99 7.49
CA ALA A 260 -11.07 -5.53 7.05
C ALA A 260 -10.46 -6.51 8.08
N ALA A 261 -10.58 -6.21 9.38
CA ALA A 261 -10.13 -7.13 10.42
C ALA A 261 -10.92 -8.44 10.41
N ARG A 262 -12.25 -8.40 10.23
CA ARG A 262 -13.06 -9.63 10.11
C ARG A 262 -12.68 -10.45 8.88
N HIS A 263 -12.48 -9.80 7.73
CA HIS A 263 -12.02 -10.48 6.53
C HIS A 263 -10.66 -11.17 6.74
N LEU A 264 -9.70 -10.50 7.38
CA LEU A 264 -8.42 -11.12 7.73
C LEU A 264 -8.58 -12.32 8.67
N ALA A 265 -9.50 -12.22 9.64
CA ALA A 265 -9.81 -13.30 10.57
C ALA A 265 -10.45 -14.50 9.86
N GLU A 266 -11.30 -14.26 8.85
CA GLU A 266 -11.90 -15.27 7.98
C GLU A 266 -10.85 -15.97 7.11
N GLU A 267 -9.93 -15.22 6.49
CA GLU A 267 -8.80 -15.78 5.71
C GLU A 267 -7.92 -16.71 6.56
N CYS A 268 -7.82 -16.43 7.86
CA CYS A 268 -7.09 -17.25 8.82
C CYS A 268 -7.92 -18.42 9.39
N ASN A 269 -9.15 -18.64 8.90
CA ASN A 269 -10.08 -19.66 9.42
C ASN A 269 -10.27 -19.57 10.94
N SER A 270 -10.34 -18.36 11.48
CA SER A 270 -10.56 -18.15 12.91
C SER A 270 -12.00 -18.47 13.33
N GLU A 271 -12.20 -18.85 14.59
CA GLU A 271 -13.53 -19.15 15.13
C GLU A 271 -14.28 -17.85 15.45
N ALA A 272 -15.10 -17.39 14.50
CA ALA A 272 -15.76 -16.10 14.56
C ALA A 272 -16.62 -15.91 15.84
N ALA A 273 -17.39 -16.94 16.24
CA ALA A 273 -18.28 -16.86 17.40
C ALA A 273 -17.52 -16.57 18.71
N HIS A 274 -16.41 -17.29 18.94
CA HIS A 274 -15.54 -17.07 20.10
C HIS A 274 -14.90 -15.68 20.07
N SER A 275 -14.29 -15.30 18.93
CA SER A 275 -13.65 -13.99 18.80
C SER A 275 -14.61 -12.83 19.01
N GLU A 276 -15.84 -12.91 18.49
CA GLU A 276 -16.88 -11.89 18.70
C GLU A 276 -17.32 -11.81 20.15
N GLN A 277 -17.51 -12.96 20.80
CA GLN A 277 -17.88 -13.04 22.20
C GLN A 277 -16.81 -12.44 23.12
N VAL A 278 -15.55 -12.84 22.96
CA VAL A 278 -14.40 -12.29 23.70
C VAL A 278 -14.29 -10.79 23.49
N THR A 279 -14.40 -10.34 22.23
CA THR A 279 -14.34 -8.91 21.88
C THR A 279 -15.44 -8.12 22.58
N ARG A 280 -16.66 -8.64 22.58
CA ARG A 280 -17.82 -7.99 23.21
C ARG A 280 -17.64 -7.83 24.71
N LEU A 281 -17.19 -8.88 25.40
CA LEU A 281 -16.89 -8.82 26.84
C LEU A 281 -15.72 -7.86 27.14
N ALA A 282 -14.67 -7.86 26.32
CA ALA A 282 -13.53 -6.96 26.49
C ALA A 282 -13.94 -5.49 26.34
N LEU A 283 -14.77 -5.17 25.34
CA LEU A 283 -15.33 -3.83 25.15
C LEU A 283 -16.25 -3.42 26.30
N ARG A 284 -17.04 -4.36 26.85
CA ARG A 284 -17.85 -4.07 28.04
C ARG A 284 -16.98 -3.75 29.25
N LEU A 285 -15.89 -4.49 29.48
CA LEU A 285 -14.92 -4.19 30.53
C LEU A 285 -14.24 -2.83 30.32
N PHE A 286 -13.93 -2.47 29.08
CA PHE A 286 -13.40 -1.15 28.73
C PHE A 286 -14.38 -0.05 29.12
N ASP A 287 -15.64 -0.18 28.72
CA ASP A 287 -16.65 0.84 28.98
C ASP A 287 -16.92 1.01 30.49
N GLU A 288 -17.01 -0.11 31.24
CA GLU A 288 -17.23 -0.11 32.69
C GLU A 288 -16.05 0.43 33.51
N LEU A 289 -14.83 0.38 32.97
CA LEU A 289 -13.60 0.81 33.64
C LEU A 289 -13.04 2.11 33.08
N ALA A 290 -13.80 2.83 32.24
CA ALA A 290 -13.39 4.07 31.60
C ALA A 290 -12.86 5.12 32.60
N GLY A 291 -13.53 5.26 33.75
CA GLY A 291 -13.12 6.17 34.82
C GLY A 291 -11.79 5.82 35.50
N LEU A 292 -11.28 4.59 35.29
CA LEU A 292 -10.03 4.13 35.88
C LEU A 292 -8.85 4.19 34.89
N HIS A 293 -9.06 3.88 33.61
CA HIS A 293 -7.99 3.90 32.62
C HIS A 293 -7.90 5.19 31.79
N GLY A 294 -8.97 5.98 31.67
CA GLY A 294 -8.95 7.27 30.95
C GLY A 294 -8.76 7.21 29.43
N LEU A 295 -8.56 6.02 28.85
CA LEU A 295 -8.48 5.80 27.39
C LEU A 295 -9.78 6.15 26.65
N GLY A 296 -9.66 6.63 25.41
CA GLY A 296 -10.77 7.13 24.60
C GLY A 296 -11.24 6.20 23.46
N PRO A 297 -12.09 6.71 22.54
CA PRO A 297 -12.68 5.92 21.46
C PRO A 297 -11.65 5.23 20.55
N ARG A 298 -10.51 5.89 20.29
CA ARG A 298 -9.47 5.32 19.44
C ARG A 298 -8.82 4.06 20.04
N GLN A 299 -8.55 4.07 21.35
CA GLN A 299 -8.07 2.89 22.06
C GLN A 299 -9.14 1.79 22.14
N ARG A 300 -10.41 2.17 22.25
CA ARG A 300 -11.54 1.24 22.18
C ARG A 300 -11.59 0.51 20.83
N LEU A 301 -11.32 1.22 19.73
CA LEU A 301 -11.16 0.61 18.41
C LEU A 301 -9.97 -0.37 18.37
N TRP A 302 -8.81 0.00 18.94
CA TRP A 302 -7.66 -0.91 19.00
C TRP A 302 -7.97 -2.19 19.79
N LEU A 303 -8.74 -2.09 20.87
CA LEU A 303 -9.22 -3.25 21.62
C LEU A 303 -10.15 -4.12 20.79
N HIS A 304 -11.08 -3.51 20.06
CA HIS A 304 -12.00 -4.22 19.17
C HIS A 304 -11.22 -5.03 18.12
N LEU A 305 -10.27 -4.38 17.44
CA LEU A 305 -9.43 -5.04 16.44
C LEU A 305 -8.55 -6.12 17.05
N GLY A 306 -7.96 -5.86 18.22
CA GLY A 306 -7.18 -6.83 18.98
C GLY A 306 -8.00 -8.07 19.33
N GLY A 307 -9.25 -7.88 19.75
CA GLY A 307 -10.20 -8.96 20.06
C GLY A 307 -10.59 -9.78 18.84
N ILE A 308 -10.88 -9.15 17.69
CA ILE A 308 -11.18 -9.88 16.45
C ILE A 308 -9.97 -10.74 16.02
N LEU A 309 -8.75 -10.23 16.21
CA LEU A 309 -7.54 -10.78 15.62
C LEU A 309 -6.66 -11.59 16.59
N HIS A 310 -7.05 -11.76 17.86
CA HIS A 310 -6.14 -12.32 18.88
C HIS A 310 -5.75 -13.78 18.59
N ASP A 311 -6.67 -14.55 18.01
CA ASP A 311 -6.53 -15.99 17.81
C ASP A 311 -6.29 -16.43 16.36
N ILE A 312 -6.11 -15.49 15.42
CA ILE A 312 -5.86 -15.82 14.00
C ILE A 312 -4.58 -16.65 13.78
N GLY A 313 -3.64 -16.61 14.73
CA GLY A 313 -2.40 -17.38 14.68
C GLY A 313 -2.61 -18.89 14.73
N TRP A 314 -3.81 -19.39 15.09
CA TRP A 314 -4.15 -20.81 15.00
C TRP A 314 -4.10 -21.35 13.58
N ALA A 315 -4.23 -20.48 12.56
CA ALA A 315 -4.08 -20.83 11.14
C ALA A 315 -2.74 -21.53 10.82
N GLU A 316 -1.68 -21.22 11.57
CA GLU A 316 -0.35 -21.82 11.38
C GLU A 316 0.03 -22.79 12.51
N GLY A 317 -0.95 -23.21 13.31
CA GLY A 317 -0.79 -24.23 14.34
C GLY A 317 -0.78 -23.73 15.78
N ARG A 318 -0.73 -24.70 16.71
CA ARG A 318 -0.99 -24.49 18.14
C ARG A 318 0.15 -23.81 18.90
N GLN A 319 1.39 -24.05 18.50
CA GLN A 319 2.56 -23.59 19.25
C GLN A 319 2.78 -22.10 19.01
N GLY A 320 2.62 -21.30 20.06
CA GLY A 320 2.94 -19.88 20.00
C GLY A 320 1.97 -19.03 19.17
N HIS A 321 0.71 -19.45 18.98
CA HIS A 321 -0.26 -18.72 18.13
C HIS A 321 -0.35 -17.22 18.43
N HIS A 322 -0.22 -16.79 19.69
CA HIS A 322 -0.24 -15.38 20.07
C HIS A 322 0.90 -14.56 19.41
N LYS A 323 2.09 -15.14 19.21
CA LYS A 323 3.19 -14.52 18.46
C LYS A 323 2.92 -14.55 16.95
N THR A 324 2.28 -15.62 16.48
CA THR A 324 1.85 -15.75 15.09
C THR A 324 0.79 -14.71 14.74
N SER A 325 -0.26 -14.52 15.55
CA SER A 325 -1.27 -13.48 15.41
C SER A 325 -0.61 -12.11 15.30
N GLN A 326 0.33 -11.80 16.19
CA GLN A 326 1.09 -10.54 16.11
C GLN A 326 1.79 -10.38 14.76
N ARG A 327 2.50 -11.42 14.29
CA ARG A 327 3.23 -11.36 13.03
C ARG A 327 2.27 -11.15 11.85
N ILE A 328 1.17 -11.89 11.80
CA ILE A 328 0.13 -11.77 10.76
C ILE A 328 -0.41 -10.33 10.75
N ILE A 329 -0.80 -9.77 11.91
CA ILE A 329 -1.32 -8.41 12.01
C ILE A 329 -0.29 -7.37 11.53
N LEU A 330 0.98 -7.51 11.89
CA LEU A 330 2.03 -6.57 11.44
C LEU A 330 2.24 -6.59 9.92
N GLN A 331 2.10 -7.77 9.31
CA GLN A 331 2.27 -8.00 7.88
C GLN A 331 1.01 -7.70 7.05
N SER A 332 -0.15 -7.58 7.69
CA SER A 332 -1.44 -7.38 7.03
C SER A 332 -1.87 -5.91 7.12
N PRO A 333 -2.01 -5.18 6.01
CA PRO A 333 -2.50 -3.81 6.05
C PRO A 333 -3.94 -3.78 6.60
N LEU A 334 -4.19 -2.93 7.60
CA LEU A 334 -5.54 -2.65 8.09
C LEU A 334 -5.90 -1.20 7.71
N PRO A 335 -6.89 -0.99 6.82
CA PRO A 335 -7.31 0.35 6.40
C PRO A 335 -7.66 1.23 7.60
N GLY A 336 -7.17 2.48 7.60
CA GLY A 336 -7.45 3.43 8.67
C GLY A 336 -6.58 3.29 9.93
N LEU A 337 -5.60 2.36 9.94
CA LEU A 337 -4.53 2.33 10.94
C LEU A 337 -3.19 2.69 10.30
N ASP A 338 -2.42 3.55 10.97
CA ASP A 338 -1.01 3.74 10.63
C ASP A 338 -0.13 2.57 11.14
N GLU A 339 1.17 2.60 10.84
CA GLU A 339 2.11 1.55 11.28
C GLU A 339 2.21 1.44 12.81
N ARG A 340 2.13 2.58 13.52
CA ARG A 340 2.19 2.66 14.98
C ARG A 340 0.94 2.02 15.58
N GLU A 341 -0.24 2.32 15.06
CA GLU A 341 -1.51 1.79 15.55
C GLU A 341 -1.66 0.31 15.25
N ARG A 342 -1.24 -0.12 14.04
CA ARG A 342 -1.19 -1.54 13.71
C ARG A 342 -0.26 -2.31 14.66
N ARG A 343 0.85 -1.70 15.07
CA ARG A 343 1.76 -2.25 16.07
C ARG A 343 1.12 -2.36 17.44
N ILE A 344 0.32 -1.37 17.86
CA ILE A 344 -0.47 -1.42 19.10
C ILE A 344 -1.45 -2.59 19.05
N VAL A 345 -2.26 -2.71 18.00
CA VAL A 345 -3.23 -3.81 17.82
C VAL A 345 -2.52 -5.17 17.84
N ALA A 346 -1.39 -5.30 17.15
CA ALA A 346 -0.60 -6.53 17.13
C ALA A 346 -0.04 -6.89 18.53
N CYS A 347 0.32 -5.89 19.34
CA CYS A 347 0.72 -6.10 20.72
C CYS A 347 -0.46 -6.50 21.62
N VAL A 348 -1.63 -5.86 21.49
CA VAL A 348 -2.85 -6.25 22.21
C VAL A 348 -3.18 -7.72 21.93
N ALA A 349 -3.20 -8.11 20.66
CA ALA A 349 -3.40 -9.49 20.24
C ALA A 349 -2.32 -10.44 20.77
N ARG A 350 -1.04 -10.05 20.80
CA ARG A 350 0.04 -10.91 21.35
C ARG A 350 -0.16 -11.23 22.83
N TYR A 351 -0.53 -10.22 23.60
CA TYR A 351 -0.47 -10.29 25.06
C TYR A 351 -1.79 -10.76 25.68
N HIS A 352 -2.76 -11.21 24.87
CA HIS A 352 -3.97 -11.88 25.33
C HIS A 352 -3.69 -13.16 26.14
N ARG A 353 -2.47 -13.73 26.06
CA ARG A 353 -2.07 -14.89 26.86
C ARG A 353 -0.56 -14.94 27.14
N LYS A 354 -0.18 -15.88 28.01
CA LYS A 354 1.23 -16.17 28.37
C LYS A 354 1.92 -14.94 28.96
N THR A 355 3.17 -14.68 28.57
CA THR A 355 4.05 -13.67 29.13
C THR A 355 3.49 -12.26 29.02
N LEU A 356 3.67 -11.47 30.08
CA LEU A 356 3.36 -10.04 30.10
C LEU A 356 4.24 -9.22 29.13
N PRO A 357 3.80 -8.00 28.75
CA PRO A 357 4.63 -7.06 28.02
C PRO A 357 5.95 -6.78 28.74
N LYS A 358 7.06 -6.77 28.00
CA LYS A 358 8.40 -6.45 28.52
C LYS A 358 9.07 -5.42 27.63
N PRO A 359 9.86 -4.49 28.17
CA PRO A 359 10.54 -3.45 27.40
C PRO A 359 11.42 -3.98 26.25
N ALA A 360 11.95 -5.20 26.38
CA ALA A 360 12.80 -5.81 25.36
C ALA A 360 12.01 -6.56 24.25
N HIS A 361 10.69 -6.72 24.37
CA HIS A 361 9.92 -7.42 23.35
C HIS A 361 9.68 -6.51 22.15
N GLU A 362 10.28 -6.79 21.00
CA GLU A 362 9.82 -6.19 19.75
C GLU A 362 8.47 -6.81 19.32
N PRO A 363 7.52 -5.99 18.84
CA PRO A 363 7.62 -4.57 18.52
C PRO A 363 7.18 -3.63 19.67
N TYR A 364 6.81 -4.15 20.84
CA TYR A 364 6.37 -3.35 22.02
C TYR A 364 7.44 -2.35 22.49
N ALA A 365 8.73 -2.71 22.37
CA ALA A 365 9.87 -1.84 22.66
C ALA A 365 9.84 -0.52 21.87
N LEU A 366 9.27 -0.54 20.66
CA LEU A 366 9.23 0.58 19.73
C LEU A 366 8.07 1.56 19.99
N LEU A 367 7.17 1.23 20.92
CA LEU A 367 6.06 2.08 21.34
C LEU A 367 6.51 3.07 22.41
N ASP A 368 5.93 4.27 22.43
CA ASP A 368 6.19 5.24 23.49
C ASP A 368 5.50 4.85 24.83
N GLY A 369 5.69 5.65 25.87
CA GLY A 369 5.11 5.36 27.19
C GLY A 369 3.58 5.32 27.20
N SER A 370 2.93 6.19 26.42
CA SER A 370 1.46 6.28 26.35
C SER A 370 0.87 5.09 25.61
N ASP A 371 1.52 4.67 24.53
CA ASP A 371 1.12 3.51 23.74
C ASP A 371 1.36 2.21 24.49
N ARG A 372 2.48 2.09 25.20
CA ARG A 372 2.74 0.95 26.08
C ARG A 372 1.68 0.85 27.17
N HIS A 373 1.33 1.96 27.80
CA HIS A 373 0.23 2.00 28.77
C HIS A 373 -1.09 1.55 28.14
N SER A 374 -1.42 2.03 26.94
CA SER A 374 -2.61 1.61 26.21
C SER A 374 -2.59 0.09 25.95
N VAL A 375 -1.49 -0.46 25.43
CA VAL A 375 -1.34 -1.91 25.21
C VAL A 375 -1.55 -2.69 26.51
N ASP A 376 -0.95 -2.25 27.62
CA ASP A 376 -1.02 -2.97 28.89
C ASP A 376 -2.46 -3.03 29.41
N VAL A 377 -3.19 -1.90 29.37
CA VAL A 377 -4.62 -1.84 29.73
C VAL A 377 -5.43 -2.74 28.81
N LEU A 378 -5.34 -2.53 27.50
CA LEU A 378 -6.19 -3.20 26.52
C LEU A 378 -5.95 -4.72 26.50
N ALA A 379 -4.70 -5.17 26.55
CA ALA A 379 -4.36 -6.58 26.65
C ALA A 379 -4.82 -7.16 28.01
N GLY A 380 -4.75 -6.40 29.10
CA GLY A 380 -5.27 -6.81 30.40
C GLY A 380 -6.77 -7.08 30.38
N LEU A 381 -7.55 -6.21 29.73
CA LEU A 381 -9.00 -6.39 29.53
C LEU A 381 -9.29 -7.61 28.65
N LEU A 382 -8.57 -7.74 27.53
CA LEU A 382 -8.75 -8.84 26.59
C LEU A 382 -8.45 -10.21 27.23
N ARG A 383 -7.40 -10.31 28.05
CA ARG A 383 -7.05 -11.52 28.81
C ARG A 383 -8.18 -12.01 29.72
N VAL A 384 -8.84 -11.08 30.42
CA VAL A 384 -9.96 -11.40 31.32
C VAL A 384 -11.15 -11.88 30.49
N ALA A 385 -11.48 -11.18 29.41
CA ALA A 385 -12.58 -11.56 28.52
C ALA A 385 -12.37 -12.93 27.85
N ASP A 386 -11.16 -13.22 27.37
CA ASP A 386 -10.75 -14.53 26.83
C ASP A 386 -10.75 -15.63 27.91
N GLY A 387 -10.54 -15.27 29.19
CA GLY A 387 -10.78 -16.20 30.29
C GLY A 387 -12.26 -16.50 30.53
N LEU A 388 -13.13 -15.49 30.39
CA LEU A 388 -14.58 -15.60 30.59
C LEU A 388 -15.31 -16.37 29.48
N ASP A 389 -14.62 -16.70 28.37
CA ASP A 389 -15.17 -17.51 27.28
C ASP A 389 -14.25 -18.71 26.93
N CYS A 390 -13.57 -19.28 27.91
CA CYS A 390 -12.54 -20.28 27.65
C CYS A 390 -13.03 -21.61 27.06
N ASP A 391 -14.31 -21.92 27.20
CA ASP A 391 -14.96 -23.12 26.65
C ASP A 391 -15.73 -22.83 25.35
N HIS A 392 -15.68 -21.59 24.85
CA HIS A 392 -16.28 -21.12 23.59
C HIS A 392 -17.83 -21.23 23.54
N LEU A 393 -18.47 -21.45 24.69
CA LEU A 393 -19.93 -21.61 24.80
C LEU A 393 -20.69 -20.29 24.96
N SER A 394 -20.00 -19.15 25.04
CA SER A 394 -20.62 -17.83 25.26
C SER A 394 -21.52 -17.78 26.50
N ALA A 395 -21.12 -18.49 27.57
CA ALA A 395 -21.95 -18.66 28.76
C ALA A 395 -22.16 -17.34 29.52
N VAL A 396 -21.17 -16.45 29.50
CA VAL A 396 -21.25 -15.09 30.03
C VAL A 396 -21.94 -14.16 29.03
N ARG A 397 -23.16 -13.72 29.34
CA ARG A 397 -23.96 -12.88 28.44
C ARG A 397 -23.66 -11.41 28.57
N ASP A 398 -23.34 -10.92 29.75
CA ASP A 398 -23.00 -9.52 29.99
C ASP A 398 -22.22 -9.37 31.29
N LEU A 399 -21.69 -8.18 31.57
CA LEU A 399 -21.02 -7.87 32.83
C LEU A 399 -21.16 -6.40 33.24
N ASP A 400 -21.00 -6.17 34.54
CA ASP A 400 -20.80 -4.86 35.17
C ASP A 400 -19.61 -4.89 36.13
N CYS A 401 -19.00 -3.73 36.37
CA CYS A 401 -17.86 -3.62 37.29
C CYS A 401 -18.18 -2.75 38.50
N GLU A 402 -17.75 -3.20 39.68
CA GLU A 402 -17.65 -2.36 40.87
C GLU A 402 -16.17 -2.11 41.21
N VAL A 403 -15.78 -0.83 41.20
CA VAL A 403 -14.41 -0.40 41.49
C VAL A 403 -14.28 -0.06 42.97
N LEU A 404 -13.44 -0.82 43.68
CA LEU A 404 -13.12 -0.59 45.09
C LEU A 404 -11.63 -0.24 45.25
N PRO A 405 -11.19 0.28 46.41
CA PRO A 405 -9.80 0.73 46.58
C PRO A 405 -8.73 -0.35 46.33
N ARG A 406 -9.01 -1.62 46.66
CA ARG A 406 -8.05 -2.74 46.54
C ARG A 406 -8.47 -3.83 45.57
N ARG A 407 -9.67 -3.75 45.00
CA ARG A 407 -10.22 -4.79 44.13
C ARG A 407 -11.18 -4.22 43.09
N ILE A 408 -11.32 -4.92 41.97
CA ILE A 408 -12.35 -4.67 40.98
C ILE A 408 -13.21 -5.93 40.92
N ILE A 409 -14.51 -5.78 41.16
CA ILE A 409 -15.45 -6.89 41.11
C ILE A 409 -16.12 -6.84 39.73
N VAL A 410 -15.86 -7.85 38.91
CA VAL A 410 -16.56 -8.09 37.64
C VAL A 410 -17.73 -9.03 37.92
N ARG A 411 -18.95 -8.50 37.79
CA ARG A 411 -20.18 -9.27 37.99
C ARG A 411 -20.69 -9.75 36.64
N CYS A 412 -20.55 -11.04 36.39
CA CYS A 412 -20.92 -11.68 35.14
C CYS A 412 -22.37 -12.16 35.18
N GLN A 413 -23.14 -11.80 34.17
CA GLN A 413 -24.49 -12.32 33.93
C GLN A 413 -24.39 -13.62 33.14
N ALA A 414 -24.89 -14.72 33.70
CA ALA A 414 -24.90 -16.03 33.07
C ALA A 414 -26.15 -16.81 33.46
N ARG A 415 -26.57 -17.75 32.60
CA ARG A 415 -27.74 -18.61 32.86
C ARG A 415 -27.49 -19.59 33.99
N PHE A 416 -26.25 -20.03 34.15
CA PHE A 416 -25.78 -20.93 35.20
C PHE A 416 -24.38 -20.48 35.66
N ARG A 417 -23.94 -20.93 36.83
CA ARG A 417 -22.56 -20.68 37.28
C ARG A 417 -21.60 -21.53 36.46
N VAL A 418 -20.52 -20.90 36.00
CA VAL A 418 -19.54 -21.53 35.09
C VAL A 418 -18.15 -21.37 35.69
N GLU A 419 -17.83 -22.22 36.67
CA GLU A 419 -16.64 -22.04 37.53
C GLU A 419 -15.32 -22.16 36.74
N ALA A 420 -15.31 -22.85 35.60
CA ALA A 420 -14.13 -22.95 34.74
C ALA A 420 -13.74 -21.57 34.17
N GLU A 421 -14.70 -20.82 33.65
CA GLU A 421 -14.54 -19.47 33.08
C GLU A 421 -14.12 -18.48 34.16
N ARG A 422 -14.72 -18.59 35.35
CA ARG A 422 -14.30 -17.79 36.51
C ARG A 422 -12.84 -18.06 36.86
N GLN A 423 -12.46 -19.31 37.04
CA GLN A 423 -11.09 -19.67 37.38
C GLN A 423 -10.12 -19.22 36.28
N LYS A 424 -10.50 -19.41 35.01
CA LYS A 424 -9.66 -19.03 33.87
C LYS A 424 -9.47 -17.53 33.74
N ALA A 425 -10.51 -16.74 33.98
CA ALA A 425 -10.43 -15.28 34.02
C ALA A 425 -9.52 -14.79 35.14
N LEU A 426 -9.57 -15.42 36.31
CA LEU A 426 -8.68 -15.11 37.43
C LEU A 426 -7.22 -15.48 37.11
N ASP A 427 -6.98 -16.66 36.51
CA ASP A 427 -5.65 -17.11 36.11
C ASP A 427 -5.02 -16.20 35.04
N LYS A 428 -5.83 -15.67 34.11
CA LYS A 428 -5.40 -14.73 33.06
C LYS A 428 -5.38 -13.26 33.53
N GLY A 429 -5.86 -12.96 34.74
CA GLY A 429 -6.02 -11.61 35.28
C GLY A 429 -4.73 -10.95 35.79
N ASP A 430 -3.57 -11.56 35.60
CA ASP A 430 -2.25 -11.06 36.05
C ASP A 430 -1.91 -9.66 35.51
N LEU A 431 -2.07 -9.43 34.21
CA LEU A 431 -1.83 -8.12 33.60
C LEU A 431 -2.86 -7.08 34.08
N PHE A 432 -4.13 -7.48 34.15
CA PHE A 432 -5.21 -6.64 34.66
C PHE A 432 -4.91 -6.14 36.08
N ASN A 433 -4.50 -7.05 36.97
CA ASN A 433 -4.14 -6.73 38.34
C ASN A 433 -2.95 -5.76 38.42
N ALA A 434 -1.93 -5.98 37.58
CA ALA A 434 -0.73 -5.15 37.54
C ALA A 434 -1.04 -3.72 37.08
N VAL A 435 -1.83 -3.57 36.02
CA VAL A 435 -2.17 -2.27 35.42
C VAL A 435 -3.08 -1.47 36.33
N PHE A 436 -4.16 -2.08 36.85
CA PHE A 436 -5.14 -1.38 37.69
C PHE A 436 -4.73 -1.28 39.16
N ARG A 437 -3.63 -1.96 39.54
CA ARG A 437 -3.14 -2.06 40.93
C ARG A 437 -4.24 -2.47 41.92
N ARG A 438 -5.14 -3.35 41.46
CA ARG A 438 -6.31 -3.83 42.18
C ARG A 438 -6.51 -5.29 41.84
N ARG A 439 -6.92 -6.10 42.83
CA ARG A 439 -7.21 -7.52 42.61
C ARG A 439 -8.52 -7.70 41.82
N LEU A 440 -8.48 -8.46 40.74
CA LEU A 440 -9.65 -8.94 40.02
C LEU A 440 -10.43 -9.93 40.89
N VAL A 441 -11.73 -9.72 40.97
CA VAL A 441 -12.70 -10.64 41.57
C VAL A 441 -13.82 -10.85 40.56
N VAL A 442 -14.19 -12.10 40.31
CA VAL A 442 -15.30 -12.46 39.42
C VAL A 442 -16.44 -13.03 40.26
N GLN A 443 -17.63 -12.47 40.09
CA GLN A 443 -18.88 -12.85 40.75
C GLN A 443 -19.98 -13.14 39.71
N TRP A 444 -20.98 -13.91 40.10
CA TRP A 444 -22.11 -14.26 39.22
C TRP A 444 -23.37 -13.48 39.60
N ARG A 445 -24.06 -12.95 38.59
CA ARG A 445 -25.47 -12.57 38.67
C ARG A 445 -26.27 -13.58 37.85
N LEU A 446 -26.93 -14.51 38.54
CA LEU A 446 -27.73 -15.52 37.88
C LEU A 446 -29.02 -14.91 37.37
N SER A 447 -29.31 -15.11 36.08
CA SER A 447 -30.61 -14.76 35.51
C SER A 447 -31.65 -15.79 35.97
N GLY A 448 -32.36 -15.53 37.07
CA GLY A 448 -33.52 -16.34 37.44
C GLY A 448 -34.66 -16.20 36.42
N PRO A 449 -35.63 -17.14 36.38
CA PRO A 449 -36.92 -16.84 35.77
C PRO A 449 -37.49 -15.62 36.50
N ALA A 450 -38.03 -14.66 35.75
CA ALA A 450 -38.37 -13.32 36.24
C ALA A 450 -38.98 -13.32 37.67
N GLY A 451 -38.26 -12.73 38.64
CA GLY A 451 -38.84 -12.37 39.93
C GLY A 451 -38.13 -12.79 41.23
N ALA A 452 -36.90 -13.32 41.24
CA ALA A 452 -36.19 -13.56 42.49
C ALA A 452 -34.71 -13.17 42.41
N THR A 453 -34.40 -11.96 42.87
CA THR A 453 -33.03 -11.51 43.15
C THR A 453 -32.61 -12.09 44.51
N GLU A 454 -31.98 -13.26 44.52
CA GLU A 454 -31.22 -13.69 45.70
C GLU A 454 -29.83 -13.04 45.67
N GLN A 455 -29.68 -11.99 46.48
CA GLN A 455 -28.36 -11.60 46.99
C GLN A 455 -28.12 -12.37 48.28
N ALA A 456 -27.16 -13.29 48.29
CA ALA A 456 -26.59 -13.83 49.51
C ALA A 456 -25.05 -13.80 49.41
N THR A 457 -24.49 -13.13 50.42
CA THR A 457 -23.10 -12.80 50.80
C THR A 457 -21.94 -13.58 50.18
#